data_AF-A0A9D2JW84-F1
#
_entry.id   AF-A0A9D2JW84-F1
#
_cell.length_a   1.000
_cell.length_b   1.000
_cell.length_c   1.000
_cell.angle_alpha   90.00
_cell.angle_beta   90.00
_cell.angle_gamma   90.00
#
_symmetry.space_group_name_H-M   'P 1'
#
loop_
_entity.id
_entity.type
_entity.pdbx_description
1 polymer ?
#
loop_
_entity_poly.entity_id
_entity_poly.type
_entity_poly.pdbx_seq_one_letter_code
_entity_poly.pdbx_strand_id
1 'polypeptide(L)' 'LLFSDRNVSQLADEFHFSDPSHLMRFFKQQTGKTFTQYITDYQNGIYE' A
#
# COMPACT_ATOMS: atom_id res chain seq x y z
N LEU A 1 -9.72 -4.14 6.31
CA LEU A 1 -8.71 -5.15 6.68
C LEU A 1 -7.91 -5.71 5.49
N LEU A 2 -7.91 -5.09 4.30
CA LEU A 2 -7.10 -5.56 3.16
C LEU A 2 -5.58 -5.59 3.44
N PHE A 3 -5.11 -4.87 4.47
CA PHE A 3 -3.69 -4.63 4.76
C PHE A 3 -3.31 -4.88 6.23
N SER A 4 -4.28 -5.28 7.07
CA SER A 4 -3.99 -5.59 8.49
C SER A 4 -3.47 -7.01 8.66
N ASP A 5 -3.84 -7.92 7.75
CA ASP A 5 -3.35 -9.31 7.70
C ASP A 5 -2.42 -9.61 6.52
N ARG A 6 -2.39 -8.75 5.49
CA ARG A 6 -1.51 -8.92 4.32
C ARG A 6 -0.34 -7.96 4.34
N ASN A 7 0.87 -8.51 4.43
CA ASN A 7 2.11 -7.76 4.44
C ASN A 7 2.43 -7.24 3.02
N VAL A 8 3.12 -6.10 2.88
CA VAL A 8 3.42 -5.47 1.57
C VAL A 8 4.13 -6.45 0.63
N SER A 9 4.90 -7.39 1.17
CA SER A 9 5.53 -8.48 0.40
C SER A 9 4.52 -9.39 -0.30
N GLN A 10 3.42 -9.75 0.35
CA GLN A 10 2.40 -10.60 -0.28
C GLN A 10 1.68 -9.87 -1.42
N LEU A 11 1.47 -8.56 -1.27
CA LEU A 11 0.91 -7.75 -2.34
C LEU A 11 1.91 -7.62 -3.48
N ALA A 12 3.20 -7.47 -3.18
CA ALA A 12 4.23 -7.44 -4.20
C ALA A 12 4.22 -8.73 -5.02
N ASP A 13 4.14 -9.89 -4.36
CA ASP A 13 4.01 -11.19 -5.02
C ASP A 13 2.72 -11.31 -5.87
N GLU A 14 1.57 -10.88 -5.32
CA GLU A 14 0.26 -10.91 -5.99
C GLU A 14 0.21 -10.01 -7.23
N PHE A 15 0.87 -8.85 -7.17
CA PHE A 15 0.96 -7.92 -8.30
C PHE A 15 2.21 -8.15 -9.17
N HIS A 16 2.93 -9.26 -8.96
CA HIS A 16 4.14 -9.63 -9.69
C HIS A 16 5.27 -8.59 -9.64
N PHE A 17 5.35 -7.80 -8.58
CA PHE A 17 6.52 -6.99 -8.28
C PHE A 17 7.62 -7.86 -7.67
N SER A 18 8.81 -7.79 -8.27
CA SER A 18 9.99 -8.49 -7.75
C SER A 18 10.48 -7.97 -6.39
N ASP A 19 10.08 -6.75 -6.01
CA ASP A 19 10.45 -6.15 -4.73
C ASP A 19 9.31 -5.28 -4.15
N PRO A 20 9.01 -5.40 -2.84
CA PRO A 20 7.97 -4.60 -2.18
C PRO A 20 8.19 -3.09 -2.28
N SER A 21 9.44 -2.64 -2.38
CA SER A 21 9.76 -1.21 -2.50
C SER A 21 9.32 -0.64 -3.85
N HIS A 22 9.30 -1.44 -4.91
CA HIS A 22 8.77 -1.03 -6.20
C HIS A 22 7.26 -0.81 -6.13
N LEU A 23 6.53 -1.72 -5.47
CA LEU A 23 5.10 -1.55 -5.22
C LEU A 23 4.83 -0.29 -4.41
N MET A 24 5.58 -0.06 -3.33
CA MET A 24 5.42 1.15 -2.50
C MET A 24 5.71 2.43 -3.27
N ARG A 25 6.75 2.44 -4.12
CA ARG A 25 7.11 3.60 -4.93
C ARG A 25 6.06 3.88 -6.01
N PHE A 26 5.59 2.83 -6.68
CA PHE A 26 4.49 2.91 -7.64
C PHE A 26 3.21 3.44 -6.99
N PHE A 27 2.82 2.87 -5.84
CA PHE A 27 1.64 3.31 -5.10
C PHE A 27 1.70 4.79 -4.72
N LYS A 28 2.86 5.25 -4.23
CA LYS A 28 3.06 6.67 -3.91
C LYS A 28 2.99 7.57 -5.13
N GLN A 29 3.48 7.13 -6.29
CA GLN A 29 3.37 7.88 -7.53
C GLN A 29 1.92 8.02 -8.00
N GLN A 30 1.09 6.99 -7.84
CA GLN A 30 -0.30 7.01 -8.27
C GLN A 30 -1.23 7.77 -7.30
N THR A 31 -0.99 7.64 -5.99
CA THR A 31 -1.89 8.17 -4.96
C THR A 31 -1.40 9.46 -4.31
N GLY A 32 -0.13 9.83 -4.51
CA GLY A 32 0.54 10.93 -3.80
C GLY A 32 0.86 10.63 -2.32
N LYS A 33 0.38 9.51 -1.77
CA LYS A 33 0.52 9.15 -0.36
C LYS A 33 1.43 7.95 -0.19
N THR A 34 2.17 7.90 0.92
CA THR A 34 2.89 6.66 1.27
C THR A 34 1.88 5.57 1.62
N PHE A 35 2.28 4.31 1.46
CA PHE A 35 1.43 3.17 1.78
C PHE A 35 0.93 3.23 3.24
N THR A 36 1.81 3.57 4.18
CA THR A 36 1.47 3.78 5.59
C THR A 36 0.49 4.92 5.79
N GLN A 37 0.69 6.06 5.14
CA GLN A 37 -0.22 7.20 5.26
C GLN A 37 -1.62 6.84 4.77
N TYR A 38 -1.71 6.11 3.64
CA TYR A 38 -2.98 5.66 3.10
C TYR A 38 -3.71 4.71 4.06
N ILE A 39 -3.00 3.78 4.69
CA ILE A 39 -3.59 2.88 5.70
C ILE A 39 -4.08 3.65 6.91
N THR A 40 -3.27 4.59 7.42
CA THR A 40 -3.64 5.43 8.55
C THR A 40 -4.87 6.29 8.24
N ASP A 41 -4.91 6.94 7.07
CA ASP A 41 -6.06 7.72 6.63
C ASP A 41 -7.30 6.84 6.52
N TYR A 42 -7.15 5.62 5.96
CA TYR A 42 -8.23 4.65 5.84
C TYR A 42 -8.77 4.22 7.21
N GLN A 43 -7.89 3.94 8.19
CA GLN A 43 -8.30 3.57 9.54
C GLN A 43 -9.01 4.71 10.29
N ASN A 44 -8.65 5.95 9.99
CA ASN A 44 -9.25 7.14 10.59
C ASN A 44 -10.54 7.59 9.88
N GLY A 45 -11.01 6.88 8.86
CA GLY A 45 -12.23 7.23 8.13
C GLY A 45 -12.06 8.42 7.18
N ILE A 46 -10.82 8.81 6.89
CA ILE A 46 -10.49 9.94 6.01
C ILE A 46 -10.30 9.37 4.61
N TYR A 47 -11.40 9.29 3.85
CA TYR A 47 -11.38 8.91 2.45
C TYR A 47 -11.91 10.12 1.66
N GLU A 48 -11.09 10.68 0.76
CA GLU A 48 -11.56 11.60 -0.29
C GLU A 48 -12.00 10.80 -1.52
#